data_AF-A0A7W0XSH6-F1
#
_entry.id   AF-A0A7W0XSH6-F1
#
_cell.length_a   1.000
_cell.length_b   1.000
_cell.length_c   1.000
_cell.angle_alpha   90.00
_cell.angle_beta   90.00
_cell.angle_gamma   90.00
#
_symmetry.space_group_name_H-M   'P 1'
#
loop_
_entity.id
_entity.type
_entity.pdbx_description
1 polymer ?
#
loop_
_entity_poly.entity_id
_entity_poly.type
_entity_poly.pdbx_seq_one_letter_code
_entity_poly.pdbx_strand_id
1 'polypeptide(L)' 'MSPAVKSILEQVASWPAEDQEELSELAREIEVRRTGVYRLSEDERAAIDAARRRPLASDDEVEAFWKRRGLA' A
#
# COMPACT_ATOMS: atom_id res chain seq x y z
N MET A 1 21.80 -0.31 15.36
CA MET A 1 21.81 -0.30 13.88
C MET A 1 23.15 -0.85 13.42
N SER A 2 23.18 -1.79 12.48
CA SER A 2 24.46 -2.27 11.94
C SER A 2 25.14 -1.15 11.12
N PRO A 3 26.47 -1.11 11.04
CA PRO A 3 27.17 -0.10 10.23
C PRO A 3 26.71 -0.08 8.76
N ALA A 4 26.39 -1.25 8.20
CA ALA A 4 25.88 -1.39 6.84
C ALA A 4 24.52 -0.70 6.66
N VAL A 5 23.57 -0.92 7.57
CA VAL A 5 22.24 -0.27 7.50
C VAL A 5 22.37 1.25 7.61
N LYS A 6 23.28 1.73 8.48
CA LYS A 6 23.55 3.17 8.60
C LYS A 6 24.03 3.77 7.28
N SER A 7 25.04 3.15 6.67
CA SER A 7 25.63 3.59 5.41
C SER A 7 24.60 3.64 4.29
N ILE A 8 23.71 2.64 4.20
CA ILE A 8 22.64 2.60 3.20
C ILE A 8 21.67 3.77 3.41
N LEU A 9 21.21 4.00 4.63
CA LEU A 9 20.27 5.10 4.91
C LEU A 9 20.87 6.49 4.61
N GLU A 10 22.17 6.67 4.81
CA GLU A 10 22.87 7.90 4.42
C GLU A 10 22.93 8.09 2.90
N GLN A 11 23.08 7.00 2.14
CA GLN A 11 23.06 7.04 0.67
C GLN A 11 21.66 7.31 0.12
N VAL A 12 20.64 6.69 0.71
CA VAL A 12 19.23 6.85 0.32
C VAL A 12 18.80 8.31 0.32
N ALA A 13 19.33 9.12 1.25
CA ALA A 13 19.02 10.55 1.31
C ALA A 13 19.38 11.33 0.03
N SER A 14 20.29 10.79 -0.79
CA SER A 14 20.71 11.39 -2.07
C SER A 14 19.98 10.84 -3.29
N TRP A 15 19.13 9.81 -3.12
CA TRP A 15 18.42 9.18 -4.22
C TRP A 15 17.30 10.06 -4.77
N PRO A 16 16.88 9.83 -6.03
CA PRO A 16 15.60 10.32 -6.53
C PRO A 16 14.43 9.99 -5.60
N ALA A 17 13.39 10.83 -5.62
CA ALA A 17 12.22 10.64 -4.76
C ALA A 17 11.50 9.30 -5.01
N GLU A 18 11.47 8.83 -6.25
CA GLU A 18 10.88 7.55 -6.63
C GLU A 18 11.54 6.38 -5.88
N ASP A 19 12.88 6.32 -5.90
CA ASP A 19 13.64 5.27 -5.22
C ASP A 19 13.50 5.36 -3.69
N GLN A 20 13.38 6.58 -3.14
CA GLN A 20 13.13 6.77 -1.69
C GLN A 20 11.73 6.30 -1.29
N GLU A 21 10.72 6.49 -2.16
CA GLU A 21 9.36 6.01 -1.93
C GLU A 21 9.30 4.48 -2.02
N GLU A 22 9.95 3.87 -3.02
CA GLU A 22 10.05 2.41 -3.15
C GLU A 22 10.65 1.79 -1.87
N LEU A 23 11.75 2.35 -1.35
CA LEU A 23 12.34 1.88 -0.10
C LEU A 23 11.38 2.06 1.09
N SER A 24 10.62 3.15 1.12
CA SER A 24 9.65 3.42 2.17
C SER A 24 8.51 2.38 2.14
N GLU A 25 8.07 1.95 0.97
CA GLU A 25 7.10 0.86 0.80
C GLU A 25 7.64 -0.46 1.32
N LEU A 26 8.86 -0.85 0.90
CA LEU A 26 9.51 -2.08 1.37
C LEU A 26 9.72 -2.08 2.89
N ALA A 27 10.06 -0.93 3.48
CA ALA A 27 10.20 -0.78 4.92
C ALA A 27 8.86 -1.00 5.64
N ARG A 28 7.75 -0.49 5.09
CA ARG A 28 6.39 -0.77 5.63
C ARG A 28 6.11 -2.26 5.60
N GLU A 29 6.37 -2.96 4.50
CA GLU A 29 6.13 -4.41 4.40
C GLU A 29 6.91 -5.23 5.45
N ILE A 30 8.15 -4.84 5.74
CA ILE A 30 8.95 -5.45 6.81
C ILE A 30 8.25 -5.25 8.16
N GLU A 31 7.76 -4.05 8.43
CA GLU A 31 7.07 -3.73 9.69
C GLU A 31 5.74 -4.49 9.82
N VAL A 32 4.99 -4.65 8.73
CA VAL A 32 3.76 -5.45 8.70
C VAL A 32 4.05 -6.90 9.07
N ARG A 33 5.10 -7.51 8.50
CA ARG A 33 5.49 -8.89 8.86
C ARG A 33 5.91 -9.03 10.32
N ARG A 34 6.48 -7.99 10.92
CA ARG A 34 6.95 -8.00 12.32
C ARG A 34 5.82 -7.80 13.33
N THR A 35 4.87 -6.93 13.01
CA THR A 35 3.80 -6.51 13.94
C THR A 35 2.48 -7.19 13.67
N GLY A 36 2.28 -7.73 12.46
CA GLY A 36 1.00 -8.18 11.94
C GLY A 36 0.04 -7.04 11.58
N VAL A 37 0.48 -5.77 11.67
CA VAL A 37 -0.37 -4.60 11.46
C VAL A 37 0.03 -3.90 10.16
N TYR A 38 -0.89 -3.83 9.19
CA TYR A 38 -0.72 -3.04 7.98
C TYR A 38 -1.00 -1.56 8.27
N ARG A 39 0.05 -0.73 8.22
CA ARG A 39 -0.10 0.72 8.30
C ARG A 39 -0.24 1.29 6.90
N LEU A 40 -1.44 1.81 6.60
CA LEU A 40 -1.73 2.49 5.33
C LEU A 40 -0.74 3.63 5.06
N SER A 41 -0.33 3.77 3.81
CA SER A 41 0.28 5.00 3.30
C SER A 41 -0.73 6.15 3.33
N GLU A 42 -0.23 7.39 3.16
CA GLU A 42 -1.12 8.56 3.08
C GLU A 42 -2.06 8.45 1.87
N ASP A 43 -1.55 7.99 0.73
CA ASP A 43 -2.33 7.82 -0.49
C ASP A 43 -3.39 6.73 -0.34
N GLU A 44 -3.05 5.59 0.27
CA GLU A 44 -4.00 4.53 0.56
C GLU A 44 -5.08 5.00 1.54
N ARG A 45 -4.69 5.76 2.57
CA ARG A 45 -5.65 6.34 3.53
C ARG A 45 -6.60 7.31 2.82
N ALA A 46 -6.08 8.17 1.96
CA ALA A 46 -6.88 9.10 1.17
C ALA A 46 -7.82 8.36 0.20
N ALA A 47 -7.34 7.30 -0.45
CA ALA A 47 -8.15 6.47 -1.35
C ALA A 47 -9.30 5.77 -0.62
N ILE A 48 -9.04 5.22 0.57
CA ILE A 48 -10.08 4.60 1.42
C ILE A 48 -11.11 5.63 1.87
N ASP A 49 -10.67 6.82 2.31
CA ASP A 49 -11.57 7.88 2.73
C ASP A 49 -12.43 8.40 1.57
N ALA A 50 -11.86 8.49 0.36
CA ALA A 50 -12.60 8.79 -0.84
C ALA A 50 -13.62 7.68 -1.17
N ALA A 51 -13.21 6.41 -1.11
CA ALA A 51 -14.08 5.27 -1.39
C ALA A 51 -15.28 5.18 -0.43
N ARG A 52 -15.07 5.45 0.86
CA ARG A 52 -16.13 5.48 1.89
C ARG A 52 -17.23 6.51 1.62
N ARG A 53 -16.91 7.56 0.86
CA ARG A 53 -17.87 8.62 0.49
C ARG A 53 -18.63 8.32 -0.80
N ARG A 54 -18.27 7.26 -1.53
CA ARG A 54 -18.93 6.88 -2.78
C ARG A 54 -20.04 5.86 -2.52
N PRO A 55 -21.08 5.83 -3.36
CA PRO A 55 -22.06 4.74 -3.32
C PRO A 55 -21.37 3.39 -3.52
N LEU A 56 -21.81 2.40 -2.74
CA LEU A 56 -21.45 1.00 -2.98
C LEU A 56 -22.23 0.50 -4.20
N ALA A 57 -21.63 -0.44 -4.94
CA ALA A 57 -22.33 -1.16 -6.00
C ALA A 57 -23.52 -1.94 -5.40
N SER A 58 -24.62 -2.05 -6.14
CA SER A 58 -25.74 -2.89 -5.73
C SER A 58 -25.40 -4.38 -5.85
N ASP A 59 -26.17 -5.23 -5.17
CA ASP A 59 -26.01 -6.68 -5.26
C ASP A 59 -26.13 -7.18 -6.71
N ASP A 60 -27.07 -6.63 -7.48
CA ASP A 60 -27.26 -6.95 -8.90
C ASP A 60 -26.04 -6.60 -9.75
N GLU A 61 -25.40 -5.44 -9.49
CA GLU A 61 -24.19 -5.02 -10.19
C GLU A 61 -23.00 -5.93 -9.87
N VAL A 62 -22.89 -6.34 -8.60
CA VAL A 62 -21.85 -7.27 -8.14
C VAL A 62 -22.06 -8.66 -8.75
N GLU A 63 -23.29 -9.16 -8.76
CA GLU A 63 -23.63 -10.47 -9.35
C GLU A 63 -23.34 -10.49 -10.86
N ALA A 64 -23.77 -9.45 -11.59
CA ALA A 64 -23.50 -9.32 -13.02
C ALA A 64 -22.00 -9.24 -13.32
N PHE A 65 -21.22 -8.60 -12.44
CA PHE A 65 -19.76 -8.56 -12.56
C PHE A 65 -19.15 -9.96 -12.47
N TRP A 66 -19.53 -10.76 -11.47
CA TRP A 66 -18.96 -12.09 -11.28
C TRP A 66 -19.38 -13.10 -12.35
N LYS A 67 -20.65 -13.06 -12.80
CA LYS A 67 -21.14 -13.87 -13.93
C LYS A 67 -20.32 -13.62 -15.20
N ARG A 68 -20.05 -12.36 -15.52
CA ARG A 68 -19.19 -11.98 -16.66
C ARG A 68 -17.76 -12.50 -16.53
N ARG A 69 -17.27 -12.73 -15.32
CA ARG A 69 -15.93 -13.31 -15.06
C ARG A 69 -15.95 -14.84 -14.98
N GLY A 70 -17.12 -15.48 -15.07
CA GLY A 70 -17.28 -16.94 -14.98
C GLY A 70 -17.08 -17.50 -13.57
N LEU A 71 -17.26 -16.68 -12.54
CA LEU A 71 -17.04 -17.04 -11.13
C LEU A 71 -18.34 -17.20 -10.33
N ALA A 72 -19.49 -16.92 -10.94
CA ALA A 72 -20.84 -17.04 -10.38
C ALA A 72 -21.82 -17.48 -11.46
#